data_AF-A0A8T5E5L3-F1
#
_entry.id   AF-A0A8T5E5L3-F1
#
_cell.length_a   1.000
_cell.length_b   1.000
_cell.length_c   1.000
_cell.angle_alpha   90.00
_cell.angle_beta   90.00
_cell.angle_gamma   90.00
#
_symmetry.space_group_name_H-M   'P 1'
#
loop_
_entity.id
_entity.type
_entity.pdbx_description
1 polymer ?
#
loop_
_entity_poly.entity_id
_entity_poly.type
_entity_poly.pdbx_seq_one_letter_code
_entity_poly.pdbx_strand_id
1 'polypeptide(L)'
;GLGQMYSPWFSNMPGFNDPTYWNYENKKLDELTQQIYKGDFETSEKRTQLIQEAVVEGINESVRIFLASKIDQYVVNQNVDGVVNDLGAGVPSRFTSINAKNNDDELVIGVKQIYQGSWNPVMGLTDTYSRQIWGIISDPITFKHPFTGETFPVRAQWEVETRGLNEKIKVPIEAKMWDTALQKWDNVPTNTLATSKVTFDFKFSNWHNGELMDMNDILHSLYFTIEWGTQTDENDKTFDTEFTPRAAQSIQTIRGINQIDSDTIEVYVDYWHFDENEIAEWAALWSPVPWEITASMEKAVTDGKVSFSRSGATAKSVNWLSLIVPKDAEIIKENLEEYQNKKIIPDSLKQSENTRQYYENRYDSSIKWIEENNHAVISNGPFYLESYSPESRTITVKTSEDESYPFKIGKWSEFENAQFPIIKKIEMSKIVQYGESTDVLIETENADSVLYFLMDSKGSIQASEKLNLEENKVVIKIASEITSKLQTGANSIKVFAISNSVLKPDFYESSFLVSKNNAELPSVTVNKPDIQNEIIHNVWIAPIILIIVITGFIVYLKSRYQSKP
;
A
#
# COMPACT_ATOMS: atom_id res chain seq x y z
N GLY A 1 9.30 3.86 2.63
CA GLY A 1 9.17 5.30 2.31
C GLY A 1 10.52 5.98 2.13
N LEU A 2 11.23 6.30 3.21
CA LEU A 2 12.47 7.11 3.15
C LEU A 2 13.59 6.48 2.30
N GLY A 3 13.88 5.18 2.47
CA GLY A 3 14.88 4.49 1.65
C GLY A 3 14.60 4.62 0.15
N GLN A 4 13.37 4.33 -0.26
CA GLN A 4 12.91 4.53 -1.64
C GLN A 4 13.02 5.98 -2.12
N MET A 5 12.82 6.94 -1.21
CA MET A 5 12.72 8.35 -1.55
C MET A 5 14.07 9.08 -1.60
N TYR A 6 15.07 8.65 -0.84
CA TYR A 6 16.30 9.39 -0.65
C TYR A 6 17.59 8.55 -0.66
N SER A 7 17.51 7.22 -0.52
CA SER A 7 18.70 6.41 -0.22
C SER A 7 19.19 5.59 -1.42
N PRO A 8 20.48 5.70 -1.78
CA PRO A 8 21.11 4.89 -2.83
C PRO A 8 20.86 3.39 -2.71
N TRP A 9 20.95 2.79 -1.52
CA TRP A 9 20.83 1.33 -1.36
C TRP A 9 19.51 0.74 -1.87
N PHE A 10 18.45 1.56 -1.97
CA PHE A 10 17.15 1.12 -2.48
C PHE A 10 17.14 0.98 -4.02
N SER A 11 18.22 1.34 -4.72
CA SER A 11 18.31 1.31 -6.19
C SER A 11 17.20 2.11 -6.89
N ASN A 12 16.79 3.23 -6.31
CA ASN A 12 15.79 4.14 -6.90
C ASN A 12 16.33 5.59 -7.02
N MET A 13 17.61 5.80 -6.71
CA MET A 13 18.32 7.05 -6.92
C MET A 13 18.88 7.14 -8.35
N PRO A 14 19.30 8.32 -8.84
CA PRO A 14 19.97 8.43 -10.12
C PRO A 14 21.10 7.39 -10.26
N GLY A 15 21.06 6.62 -11.34
CA GLY A 15 22.00 5.52 -11.61
C GLY A 15 21.49 4.11 -11.26
N PHE A 16 20.47 3.97 -10.40
CA PHE A 16 19.86 2.68 -10.03
C PHE A 16 20.84 1.62 -9.48
N ASN A 17 22.01 2.03 -8.99
CA ASN A 17 23.14 1.15 -8.65
C ASN A 17 23.68 0.32 -9.82
N ASP A 18 23.37 0.72 -11.07
CA ASP A 18 23.97 0.12 -12.25
C ASP A 18 25.42 0.62 -12.38
N PRO A 19 26.43 -0.28 -12.41
CA PRO A 19 27.83 0.10 -12.47
C PRO A 19 28.22 0.79 -13.78
N THR A 20 27.38 0.72 -14.81
CA THR A 20 27.61 1.41 -16.09
C THR A 20 27.17 2.88 -16.08
N TYR A 21 26.47 3.32 -15.02
CA TYR A 21 25.98 4.69 -14.86
C TYR A 21 26.75 5.47 -13.78
N TRP A 22 26.60 6.79 -13.81
CA TRP A 22 26.94 7.60 -12.63
C TRP A 22 25.87 7.36 -11.55
N ASN A 23 26.29 7.04 -10.34
CA ASN A 23 25.41 6.74 -9.22
C ASN A 23 25.48 7.84 -8.16
N TYR A 24 24.31 8.25 -7.67
CA TYR A 24 24.22 9.08 -6.47
C TYR A 24 24.61 8.25 -5.25
N GLU A 25 25.45 8.81 -4.37
CA GLU A 25 25.92 8.18 -3.16
C GLU A 25 25.65 9.08 -1.95
N ASN A 26 25.14 8.49 -0.86
CA ASN A 26 25.00 9.16 0.42
C ASN A 26 25.00 8.13 1.55
N LYS A 27 26.19 7.90 2.11
CA LYS A 27 26.41 6.91 3.16
C LYS A 27 25.56 7.17 4.42
N LYS A 28 25.37 8.43 4.80
CA LYS A 28 24.60 8.79 6.00
C LYS A 28 23.12 8.47 5.82
N LEU A 29 22.54 8.80 4.66
CA LEU A 29 21.16 8.42 4.33
C LEU A 29 21.00 6.90 4.26
N ASP A 30 21.97 6.20 3.68
CA ASP A 30 21.94 4.75 3.64
C ASP A 30 21.92 4.15 5.06
N GLU A 31 22.86 4.55 5.92
CA GLU A 31 22.94 4.09 7.31
C GLU A 31 21.64 4.35 8.10
N LEU A 32 21.15 5.59 8.08
CA LEU A 32 19.92 5.98 8.80
C LEU A 32 18.70 5.19 8.30
N THR A 33 18.54 5.09 6.99
CA THR A 33 17.35 4.43 6.42
C THR A 33 17.42 2.92 6.47
N GLN A 34 18.61 2.31 6.43
CA GLN A 34 18.79 0.88 6.66
C GLN A 34 18.51 0.50 8.11
N GLN A 35 18.93 1.32 9.09
CA GLN A 35 18.58 1.11 10.50
C GLN A 35 17.06 1.11 10.70
N ILE A 36 16.36 2.10 10.12
CA ILE A 36 14.89 2.14 10.16
C ILE A 36 14.28 0.93 9.47
N TYR A 37 14.81 0.55 8.30
CA TYR A 37 14.27 -0.54 7.49
C TYR A 37 14.40 -1.91 8.16
N LYS A 38 15.54 -2.18 8.81
CA LYS A 38 15.85 -3.46 9.48
C LYS A 38 15.35 -3.56 10.93
N GLY A 39 14.66 -2.54 11.44
CA GLY A 39 14.24 -2.55 12.85
C GLY A 39 15.40 -2.39 13.84
N ASP A 40 16.51 -1.77 13.43
CA ASP A 40 17.70 -1.57 14.28
C ASP A 40 17.51 -0.34 15.20
N PHE A 41 16.52 -0.44 16.09
CA PHE A 41 16.21 0.56 17.10
C PHE A 41 15.58 -0.09 18.33
N GLU A 42 15.76 0.55 19.49
CA GLU A 42 15.32 -0.02 20.76
C GLU A 42 13.89 0.36 21.16
N THR A 43 13.39 1.49 20.67
CA THR A 43 12.06 2.02 21.04
C THR A 43 11.39 2.76 19.89
N SER A 44 10.08 3.00 20.02
CA SER A 44 9.31 3.82 19.08
C SER A 44 9.80 5.27 19.01
N GLU A 45 10.25 5.83 20.14
CA GLU A 45 10.84 7.17 20.21
C GLU A 45 12.15 7.23 19.44
N LYS A 46 13.01 6.21 19.59
CA LYS A 46 14.28 6.15 18.85
C LYS A 46 14.04 6.01 17.35
N ARG A 47 13.08 5.18 16.93
CA ARG A 47 12.64 5.10 15.53
C ARG A 47 12.17 6.46 15.01
N THR A 48 11.39 7.19 15.80
CA THR A 48 10.91 8.53 15.45
C THR A 48 12.06 9.52 15.26
N GLN A 49 13.07 9.50 16.13
CA GLN A 49 14.27 10.33 15.99
C GLN A 49 15.04 9.99 14.70
N LEU A 50 15.25 8.70 14.41
CA LEU A 50 15.92 8.27 13.17
C LEU A 50 15.17 8.75 11.92
N ILE A 51 13.84 8.65 11.92
CA ILE A 51 12.98 9.15 10.84
C ILE A 51 13.16 10.67 10.67
N GLN A 52 13.15 11.43 11.77
CA GLN A 52 13.35 12.89 11.72
C GLN A 52 14.73 13.26 11.17
N GLU A 53 15.79 12.59 11.62
CA GLU A 53 17.15 12.80 11.13
C GLU A 53 17.27 12.49 9.64
N ALA A 54 16.71 11.35 9.20
CA ALA A 54 16.72 10.94 7.80
C ALA A 54 15.89 11.87 6.90
N VAL A 55 14.77 12.42 7.39
CA VAL A 55 13.97 13.42 6.67
C VAL A 55 14.75 14.73 6.49
N VAL A 56 15.39 15.23 7.55
CA VAL A 56 16.20 16.45 7.48
C VAL A 56 17.34 16.28 6.48
N GLU A 57 18.05 15.15 6.55
CA GLU A 57 19.12 14.83 5.61
C GLU A 57 18.59 14.70 4.17
N GLY A 58 17.48 13.98 3.96
CA GLY A 58 16.91 13.75 2.63
C GLY A 58 16.35 15.02 1.97
N ILE A 59 15.94 16.01 2.76
CA ILE A 59 15.54 17.34 2.27
C ILE A 59 16.78 18.16 1.90
N ASN A 60 17.82 18.14 2.72
CA ASN A 60 19.05 18.90 2.46
C ASN A 60 19.81 18.39 1.24
N GLU A 61 19.85 17.07 1.05
CA GLU A 61 20.57 16.38 -0.03
C GLU A 61 19.63 15.91 -1.15
N SER A 62 18.47 16.55 -1.28
CA SER A 62 17.40 16.04 -2.13
C SER A 62 17.77 16.05 -3.61
N VAL A 63 17.84 14.86 -4.22
CA VAL A 63 17.95 14.70 -5.68
C VAL A 63 16.58 14.85 -6.38
N ARG A 64 15.53 15.18 -5.64
CA ARG A 64 14.14 15.32 -6.12
C ARG A 64 13.56 16.65 -5.68
N ILE A 65 12.90 17.35 -6.61
CA ILE A 65 12.20 18.60 -6.32
C ILE A 65 10.70 18.32 -6.24
N PHE A 66 10.11 18.55 -5.06
CA PHE A 66 8.66 18.44 -4.87
C PHE A 66 7.99 19.74 -5.34
N LEU A 67 7.29 19.70 -6.48
CA LEU A 67 6.74 20.89 -7.14
C LEU A 67 5.29 21.21 -6.76
N ALA A 68 4.47 20.20 -6.51
CA ALA A 68 3.04 20.37 -6.25
C ALA A 68 2.46 19.18 -5.49
N SER A 69 1.46 19.47 -4.66
CA SER A 69 0.48 18.49 -4.17
C SER A 69 -0.78 18.59 -5.03
N LYS A 70 -1.38 17.47 -5.39
CA LYS A 70 -2.57 17.41 -6.24
C LYS A 70 -3.72 16.75 -5.47
N ILE A 71 -4.92 17.18 -5.79
CA ILE A 71 -6.14 16.50 -5.36
C ILE A 71 -6.61 15.67 -6.55
N ASP A 72 -6.55 14.35 -6.42
CA ASP A 72 -7.09 13.44 -7.42
C ASP A 72 -8.57 13.19 -7.12
N GLN A 73 -9.43 13.44 -8.11
CA GLN A 73 -10.87 13.22 -8.03
C GLN A 73 -11.22 11.93 -8.76
N TYR A 74 -11.90 11.03 -8.05
CA TYR A 74 -12.46 9.81 -8.62
C TYR A 74 -13.97 9.98 -8.72
N VAL A 75 -14.55 9.54 -9.83
CA VAL A 75 -15.99 9.60 -10.08
C VAL A 75 -16.50 8.18 -10.20
N VAL A 76 -17.56 7.89 -9.45
CA VAL A 76 -18.24 6.60 -9.44
C VAL A 76 -19.69 6.85 -9.86
N ASN A 77 -20.24 5.95 -10.69
CA ASN A 77 -21.65 6.01 -11.04
C ASN A 77 -22.51 5.76 -9.79
N GLN A 78 -23.60 6.51 -9.62
CA GLN A 78 -24.52 6.36 -8.48
C GLN A 78 -25.14 4.96 -8.33
N ASN A 79 -25.09 4.13 -9.37
CA ASN A 79 -25.58 2.75 -9.37
C ASN A 79 -24.52 1.72 -8.96
N VAL A 80 -23.31 2.16 -8.60
CA VAL A 80 -22.21 1.29 -8.15
C VAL A 80 -22.10 1.43 -6.63
N ASP A 81 -22.34 0.31 -5.94
CA ASP A 81 -22.14 0.17 -4.51
C ASP A 81 -20.78 -0.51 -4.22
N GLY A 82 -20.38 -0.56 -2.95
CA GLY A 82 -19.21 -1.34 -2.53
C GLY A 82 -17.85 -0.68 -2.73
N VAL A 83 -17.81 0.62 -3.03
CA VAL A 83 -16.57 1.38 -3.22
C VAL A 83 -15.85 1.63 -1.90
N VAL A 84 -14.52 1.41 -1.90
CA VAL A 84 -13.67 1.60 -0.72
C VAL A 84 -12.72 2.77 -0.94
N ASN A 85 -12.85 3.80 -0.11
CA ASN A 85 -11.97 4.97 -0.15
C ASN A 85 -10.80 4.82 0.82
N ASP A 86 -9.80 4.01 0.43
CA ASP A 86 -8.55 3.81 1.17
C ASP A 86 -7.82 5.14 1.39
N LEU A 87 -7.31 5.38 2.61
CA LEU A 87 -6.65 6.64 2.95
C LEU A 87 -5.27 6.84 2.31
N GLY A 88 -4.59 5.76 1.96
CA GLY A 88 -3.30 5.77 1.28
C GLY A 88 -3.45 5.64 -0.24
N ALA A 89 -4.22 4.66 -0.71
CA ALA A 89 -4.37 4.34 -2.13
C ALA A 89 -5.52 5.09 -2.83
N GLY A 90 -6.48 5.62 -2.08
CA GLY A 90 -7.72 6.20 -2.61
C GLY A 90 -8.69 5.15 -3.14
N VAL A 91 -9.66 5.61 -3.93
CA VAL A 91 -10.66 4.75 -4.59
C VAL A 91 -10.04 3.62 -5.42
N PRO A 92 -8.92 3.79 -6.14
CA PRO A 92 -8.30 2.70 -6.92
C PRO A 92 -7.60 1.62 -6.08
N SER A 93 -7.81 1.58 -4.76
CA SER A 93 -7.36 0.47 -3.94
C SER A 93 -7.87 -0.87 -4.49
N ARG A 94 -7.15 -1.95 -4.20
CA ARG A 94 -7.57 -3.30 -4.61
C ARG A 94 -8.97 -3.67 -4.13
N PHE A 95 -9.37 -3.14 -2.97
CA PHE A 95 -10.66 -3.47 -2.35
C PHE A 95 -11.85 -2.97 -3.16
N THR A 96 -11.74 -1.81 -3.80
CA THR A 96 -12.84 -1.28 -4.62
C THR A 96 -13.18 -2.22 -5.76
N SER A 97 -12.21 -2.62 -6.57
CA SER A 97 -12.49 -3.48 -7.73
C SER A 97 -12.95 -4.89 -7.33
N ILE A 98 -12.53 -5.40 -6.17
CA ILE A 98 -12.97 -6.71 -5.66
C ILE A 98 -14.38 -6.65 -5.07
N ASN A 99 -14.73 -5.52 -4.44
CA ASN A 99 -15.94 -5.41 -3.63
C ASN A 99 -17.10 -4.67 -4.33
N ALA A 100 -16.80 -3.86 -5.34
CA ALA A 100 -17.78 -3.08 -6.06
C ALA A 100 -18.84 -3.97 -6.73
N LYS A 101 -20.08 -3.48 -6.71
CA LYS A 101 -21.25 -4.18 -7.27
C LYS A 101 -22.09 -3.21 -8.07
N ASN A 102 -22.59 -3.68 -9.21
CA ASN A 102 -23.62 -3.03 -10.00
C ASN A 102 -24.68 -4.05 -10.43
N ASN A 103 -25.73 -3.59 -11.11
CA ASN A 103 -26.80 -4.43 -11.63
C ASN A 103 -26.46 -5.06 -13.00
N ASP A 104 -25.26 -4.80 -13.52
CA ASP A 104 -24.80 -5.32 -14.81
C ASP A 104 -23.80 -6.46 -14.58
N ASP A 105 -23.60 -7.30 -15.59
CA ASP A 105 -22.64 -8.41 -15.53
C ASP A 105 -21.17 -7.93 -15.63
N GLU A 106 -20.96 -6.67 -15.98
CA GLU A 106 -19.64 -6.06 -16.21
C GLU A 106 -19.48 -4.74 -15.45
N LEU A 107 -18.30 -4.52 -14.88
CA LEU A 107 -17.89 -3.24 -14.29
C LEU A 107 -16.80 -2.60 -15.15
N VAL A 108 -17.13 -1.47 -15.80
CA VAL A 108 -16.17 -0.73 -16.64
C VAL A 108 -15.44 0.31 -15.80
N ILE A 109 -14.13 0.13 -15.65
CA ILE A 109 -13.26 1.06 -14.92
C ILE A 109 -12.42 1.88 -15.91
N GLY A 110 -12.68 3.20 -15.96
CA GLY A 110 -11.88 4.11 -16.76
C GLY A 110 -10.52 4.37 -16.13
N VAL A 111 -9.45 4.03 -16.86
CA VAL A 111 -8.05 4.28 -16.43
C VAL A 111 -7.36 5.26 -17.37
N LYS A 112 -6.37 6.00 -16.84
CA LYS A 112 -5.58 6.95 -17.64
C LYS A 112 -4.64 6.25 -18.64
N GLN A 113 -4.08 5.11 -18.24
CA GLN A 113 -3.29 4.21 -19.07
C GLN A 113 -3.62 2.77 -18.64
N ILE A 114 -3.54 1.82 -19.57
CA ILE A 114 -3.79 0.40 -19.26
C ILE A 114 -2.52 -0.35 -18.84
N TYR A 115 -1.34 0.13 -19.23
CA TYR A 115 -0.05 -0.39 -18.77
C TYR A 115 1.06 0.64 -19.05
N GLN A 116 2.13 0.60 -18.26
CA GLN A 116 3.35 1.40 -18.51
C GLN A 116 4.63 0.60 -18.16
N GLY A 117 4.60 -0.13 -17.06
CA GLY A 117 5.67 -1.00 -16.61
C GLY A 117 5.51 -2.42 -17.10
N SER A 118 6.46 -3.26 -16.67
CA SER A 118 6.48 -4.67 -17.02
C SER A 118 5.71 -5.55 -16.05
N TRP A 119 5.10 -6.64 -16.51
CA TRP A 119 4.36 -7.58 -15.66
C TRP A 119 5.24 -8.76 -15.24
N ASN A 120 6.29 -8.50 -14.48
CA ASN A 120 7.01 -9.53 -13.73
C ASN A 120 7.05 -9.15 -12.24
N PRO A 121 6.81 -10.08 -11.30
CA PRO A 121 6.74 -9.78 -9.88
C PRO A 121 8.09 -9.50 -9.20
N VAL A 122 9.23 -9.67 -9.89
CA VAL A 122 10.58 -9.50 -9.32
C VAL A 122 10.99 -8.03 -9.31
N MET A 123 11.06 -7.42 -10.51
CA MET A 123 11.41 -6.00 -10.70
C MET A 123 10.54 -5.32 -11.76
N GLY A 124 9.35 -5.86 -12.00
CA GLY A 124 8.26 -5.22 -12.72
C GLY A 124 7.20 -4.65 -11.76
N LEU A 125 5.97 -4.48 -12.25
CA LEU A 125 4.79 -3.99 -11.53
C LEU A 125 5.08 -2.71 -10.74
N THR A 126 5.85 -1.81 -11.34
CA THR A 126 6.33 -0.59 -10.66
C THR A 126 5.41 0.61 -10.88
N ASP A 127 4.56 0.58 -11.92
CA ASP A 127 3.60 1.64 -12.22
C ASP A 127 2.23 1.40 -11.56
N THR A 128 1.49 2.49 -11.34
CA THR A 128 0.17 2.42 -10.70
C THR A 128 -0.85 1.63 -11.51
N TYR A 129 -0.78 1.62 -12.85
CA TYR A 129 -1.79 0.99 -13.71
C TYR A 129 -1.68 -0.53 -13.66
N SER A 130 -0.46 -1.07 -13.79
CA SER A 130 -0.22 -2.51 -13.64
C SER A 130 -0.51 -2.97 -12.21
N ARG A 131 -0.12 -2.19 -11.18
CA ARG A 131 -0.39 -2.53 -9.77
C ARG A 131 -1.87 -2.61 -9.41
N GLN A 132 -2.70 -1.73 -9.96
CA GLN A 132 -4.15 -1.76 -9.70
C GLN A 132 -4.77 -3.06 -10.19
N ILE A 133 -4.37 -3.52 -11.38
CA ILE A 133 -4.89 -4.76 -11.97
C ILE A 133 -4.24 -5.98 -11.28
N TRP A 134 -2.93 -5.94 -11.02
CA TRP A 134 -2.26 -7.00 -10.27
C TRP A 134 -2.86 -7.21 -8.88
N GLY A 135 -3.26 -6.13 -8.19
CA GLY A 135 -3.83 -6.19 -6.86
C GLY A 135 -5.16 -6.95 -6.76
N ILE A 136 -5.84 -7.21 -7.88
CA ILE A 136 -7.06 -8.04 -7.92
C ILE A 136 -6.84 -9.42 -8.55
N ILE A 137 -5.71 -9.60 -9.24
CA ILE A 137 -5.31 -10.89 -9.84
C ILE A 137 -4.44 -11.69 -8.88
N SER A 138 -3.71 -11.03 -8.00
CA SER A 138 -2.77 -11.66 -7.06
C SER A 138 -3.13 -11.29 -5.63
N ASP A 139 -3.41 -12.30 -4.82
CA ASP A 139 -3.56 -12.11 -3.38
C ASP A 139 -2.18 -12.16 -2.70
N PRO A 140 -1.85 -11.16 -1.87
CA PRO A 140 -0.66 -11.18 -1.03
C PRO A 140 -0.92 -12.00 0.24
N ILE A 141 0.15 -12.36 0.94
CA ILE A 141 0.06 -12.96 2.28
C ILE A 141 -0.53 -12.00 3.33
N THR A 142 -0.10 -10.74 3.29
CA THR A 142 -0.54 -9.66 4.18
C THR A 142 -0.88 -8.40 3.39
N PHE A 143 -1.61 -7.47 3.99
CA PHE A 143 -1.84 -6.16 3.39
C PHE A 143 -1.95 -5.07 4.46
N LYS A 144 -1.87 -3.80 4.05
CA LYS A 144 -2.06 -2.66 4.95
C LYS A 144 -3.56 -2.32 5.04
N HIS A 145 -4.06 -2.18 6.25
CA HIS A 145 -5.46 -1.86 6.50
C HIS A 145 -5.80 -0.48 5.91
N PRO A 146 -6.87 -0.34 5.11
CA PRO A 146 -7.12 0.87 4.31
C PRO A 146 -7.34 2.15 5.13
N PHE A 147 -7.66 2.01 6.42
CA PHE A 147 -7.96 3.14 7.31
C PHE A 147 -7.00 3.32 8.47
N THR A 148 -6.24 2.29 8.85
CA THR A 148 -5.26 2.36 9.95
C THR A 148 -3.83 2.23 9.47
N GLY A 149 -3.60 1.67 8.28
CA GLY A 149 -2.25 1.38 7.79
C GLY A 149 -1.54 0.27 8.58
N GLU A 150 -2.20 -0.41 9.50
CA GLU A 150 -1.65 -1.56 10.22
C GLU A 150 -1.58 -2.77 9.28
N THR A 151 -0.58 -3.62 9.47
CA THR A 151 -0.51 -4.89 8.73
C THR A 151 -1.57 -5.85 9.25
N PHE A 152 -2.34 -6.44 8.34
CA PHE A 152 -3.35 -7.44 8.69
C PHE A 152 -3.28 -8.65 7.74
N PRO A 153 -3.76 -9.83 8.19
CA PRO A 153 -3.66 -11.06 7.43
C PRO A 153 -4.59 -11.11 6.22
N VAL A 154 -4.06 -11.65 5.11
CA VAL A 154 -4.85 -12.03 3.92
C VAL A 154 -4.71 -13.54 3.71
N ARG A 155 -3.64 -14.02 3.06
CA ARG A 155 -3.44 -15.44 2.72
C ARG A 155 -2.69 -16.26 3.76
N ALA A 156 -2.39 -15.70 4.93
CA ALA A 156 -1.93 -16.47 6.08
C ALA A 156 -2.57 -15.97 7.37
N GLN A 157 -2.66 -16.84 8.38
CA GLN A 157 -2.68 -16.41 9.78
C GLN A 157 -1.28 -16.53 10.35
N TRP A 158 -0.98 -15.83 11.45
CA TRP A 158 0.31 -15.94 12.10
C TRP A 158 0.24 -15.82 13.61
N GLU A 159 1.25 -16.37 14.25
CA GLU A 159 1.57 -16.14 15.66
C GLU A 159 3.03 -15.66 15.76
N VAL A 160 3.25 -14.57 16.48
CA VAL A 160 4.57 -13.99 16.70
C VAL A 160 5.07 -14.36 18.09
N GLU A 161 6.23 -14.99 18.16
CA GLU A 161 6.99 -15.17 19.40
C GLU A 161 8.21 -14.23 19.34
N THR A 162 8.27 -13.25 20.23
CA THR A 162 9.43 -12.37 20.38
C THR A 162 9.73 -12.17 21.86
N ARG A 163 11.01 -12.05 22.21
CA ARG A 163 11.46 -11.80 23.60
C ARG A 163 12.09 -10.41 23.76
N GLY A 164 11.82 -9.52 22.81
CA GLY A 164 12.49 -8.22 22.71
C GLY A 164 13.94 -8.35 22.25
N LEU A 165 14.70 -7.27 22.39
CA LEU A 165 16.05 -7.16 21.81
C LEU A 165 17.13 -7.93 22.56
N ASN A 166 16.93 -8.19 23.85
CA ASN A 166 17.95 -8.72 24.74
C ASN A 166 17.95 -10.25 24.86
N GLU A 167 16.81 -10.87 24.59
CA GLU A 167 16.65 -12.31 24.68
C GLU A 167 16.51 -12.91 23.27
N LYS A 168 17.13 -14.08 23.08
CA LYS A 168 17.13 -14.77 21.80
C LYS A 168 16.38 -16.09 21.89
N ILE A 169 15.75 -16.46 20.77
CA ILE A 169 15.08 -17.73 20.56
C ILE A 169 16.07 -18.70 19.92
N LYS A 170 16.14 -19.92 20.46
CA LYS A 170 16.98 -20.96 19.86
C LYS A 170 16.31 -21.49 18.59
N VAL A 171 17.02 -21.43 17.47
CA VAL A 171 16.56 -22.00 16.22
C VAL A 171 16.74 -23.53 16.26
N PRO A 172 15.73 -24.32 15.89
CA PRO A 172 15.86 -25.77 15.80
C PRO A 172 16.96 -26.19 14.82
N ILE A 173 17.62 -27.32 15.09
CA ILE A 173 18.77 -27.78 14.26
C ILE A 173 18.33 -28.38 12.92
N GLU A 174 17.05 -28.72 12.82
CA GLU A 174 16.33 -29.18 11.65
C GLU A 174 15.85 -28.03 10.76
N ALA A 175 15.91 -26.78 11.26
CA ALA A 175 15.59 -25.62 10.45
C ALA A 175 16.58 -25.51 9.29
N LYS A 176 16.08 -25.10 8.13
CA LYS A 176 16.82 -25.08 6.87
C LYS A 176 17.05 -23.66 6.39
N MET A 177 18.09 -23.52 5.60
CA MET A 177 18.39 -22.33 4.80
C MET A 177 18.94 -22.77 3.44
N TRP A 178 18.71 -21.98 2.40
CA TRP A 178 19.32 -22.23 1.10
C TRP A 178 20.81 -21.91 1.15
N ASP A 179 21.64 -22.85 0.73
CA ASP A 179 23.08 -22.66 0.56
C ASP A 179 23.38 -22.39 -0.92
N THR A 180 23.74 -21.14 -1.23
CA THR A 180 24.02 -20.69 -2.60
C THR A 180 25.31 -21.29 -3.18
N ALA A 181 26.24 -21.74 -2.35
CA ALA A 181 27.47 -22.39 -2.83
C ALA A 181 27.23 -23.87 -3.15
N LEU A 182 26.43 -24.56 -2.32
CA LEU A 182 26.11 -25.98 -2.50
C LEU A 182 24.87 -26.23 -3.37
N GLN A 183 24.09 -25.18 -3.68
CA GLN A 183 22.86 -25.23 -4.47
C GLN A 183 21.86 -26.28 -3.92
N LYS A 184 21.63 -26.23 -2.61
CA LYS A 184 20.70 -27.11 -1.89
C LYS A 184 20.21 -26.46 -0.60
N TRP A 185 19.11 -26.97 -0.05
CA TRP A 185 18.73 -26.69 1.33
C TRP A 185 19.64 -27.47 2.28
N ASP A 186 20.26 -26.75 3.22
CA ASP A 186 21.04 -27.33 4.31
C ASP A 186 20.52 -26.87 5.67
N ASN A 187 20.87 -27.62 6.70
CA ASN A 187 20.48 -27.28 8.07
C ASN A 187 21.25 -26.03 8.53
N VAL A 188 20.59 -25.20 9.34
CA VAL A 188 21.24 -24.05 9.95
C VAL A 188 22.37 -24.50 10.90
N PRO A 189 23.40 -23.68 11.13
CA PRO A 189 24.47 -24.00 12.07
C PRO A 189 23.94 -24.33 13.47
N THR A 190 24.58 -25.30 14.14
CA THR A 190 24.27 -25.62 15.55
C THR A 190 24.43 -24.37 16.42
N ASN A 191 23.45 -24.11 17.30
CA ASN A 191 23.34 -22.92 18.15
C ASN A 191 22.99 -21.62 17.41
N THR A 192 22.36 -21.70 16.24
CA THR A 192 21.73 -20.53 15.61
C THR A 192 20.66 -19.95 16.55
N LEU A 193 20.65 -18.62 16.64
CA LEU A 193 19.74 -17.83 17.48
C LEU A 193 19.01 -16.81 16.61
N ALA A 194 17.77 -16.48 16.98
CA ALA A 194 16.94 -15.47 16.33
C ALA A 194 16.33 -14.51 17.36
N THR A 195 15.91 -13.33 16.92
CA THR A 195 15.24 -12.34 17.78
C THR A 195 13.75 -12.64 17.91
N SER A 196 13.13 -12.98 16.78
CA SER A 196 11.71 -13.29 16.70
C SER A 196 11.50 -14.56 15.87
N LYS A 197 10.42 -15.26 16.17
CA LYS A 197 9.90 -16.39 15.41
C LYS A 197 8.47 -16.05 15.00
N VAL A 198 8.13 -16.30 13.74
CA VAL A 198 6.76 -16.17 13.24
C VAL A 198 6.31 -17.51 12.70
N THR A 199 5.22 -18.03 13.23
CA THR A 199 4.58 -19.24 12.72
C THR A 199 3.48 -18.82 11.78
N PHE A 200 3.59 -19.12 10.49
CA PHE A 200 2.55 -18.85 9.48
C PHE A 200 1.75 -20.11 9.20
N ASP A 201 0.43 -19.94 9.11
CA ASP A 201 -0.53 -20.94 8.63
C ASP A 201 -1.15 -20.41 7.33
N PHE A 202 -0.81 -21.03 6.20
CA PHE A 202 -1.17 -20.56 4.86
C PHE A 202 -2.56 -21.01 4.41
N LYS A 203 -3.30 -20.08 3.79
CA LYS A 203 -4.53 -20.38 3.08
C LYS A 203 -4.21 -20.63 1.61
N PHE A 204 -3.83 -21.87 1.29
CA PHE A 204 -3.64 -22.29 -0.10
C PHE A 204 -4.96 -22.45 -0.85
N SER A 205 -4.91 -22.21 -2.16
CA SER A 205 -5.99 -22.44 -3.13
C SER A 205 -5.36 -22.86 -4.45
N ASN A 206 -6.15 -23.11 -5.48
CA ASN A 206 -5.61 -23.28 -6.81
C ASN A 206 -5.05 -21.95 -7.33
N TRP A 207 -3.95 -22.06 -8.08
CA TRP A 207 -3.51 -21.06 -9.02
C TRP A 207 -4.54 -20.95 -10.17
N HIS A 208 -4.52 -19.84 -10.93
CA HIS A 208 -5.44 -19.65 -12.06
C HIS A 208 -5.31 -20.71 -13.16
N ASN A 209 -4.18 -21.39 -13.27
CA ASN A 209 -3.99 -22.52 -14.19
C ASN A 209 -4.60 -23.85 -13.67
N GLY A 210 -5.23 -23.85 -12.49
CA GLY A 210 -5.90 -25.00 -11.89
C GLY A 210 -5.04 -25.86 -10.97
N GLU A 211 -3.74 -25.60 -10.87
CA GLU A 211 -2.84 -26.36 -9.99
C GLU A 211 -2.92 -25.86 -8.53
N LEU A 212 -2.91 -26.78 -7.58
CA LEU A 212 -2.98 -26.44 -6.16
C LEU A 212 -1.67 -25.80 -5.68
N MET A 213 -1.78 -24.68 -4.96
CA MET A 213 -0.67 -24.09 -4.22
C MET A 213 -0.16 -25.04 -3.12
N ASP A 214 1.15 -25.10 -2.92
CA ASP A 214 1.73 -25.86 -1.82
C ASP A 214 3.02 -25.23 -1.26
N MET A 215 3.63 -25.90 -0.28
CA MET A 215 4.86 -25.40 0.35
C MET A 215 6.04 -25.26 -0.63
N ASN A 216 6.06 -25.97 -1.76
CA ASN A 216 7.12 -25.81 -2.77
C ASN A 216 7.07 -24.43 -3.43
N ASP A 217 5.88 -23.84 -3.59
CA ASP A 217 5.73 -22.46 -4.06
C ASP A 217 6.41 -21.47 -3.09
N ILE A 218 6.23 -21.68 -1.78
CA ILE A 218 6.81 -20.83 -0.73
C ILE A 218 8.32 -21.01 -0.64
N LEU A 219 8.79 -22.26 -0.61
CA LEU A 219 10.21 -22.59 -0.53
C LEU A 219 10.96 -22.11 -1.78
N HIS A 220 10.38 -22.27 -2.97
CA HIS A 220 10.99 -21.77 -4.21
C HIS A 220 11.09 -20.24 -4.22
N SER A 221 10.08 -19.52 -3.69
CA SER A 221 10.15 -18.06 -3.52
C SER A 221 11.26 -17.63 -2.55
N LEU A 222 11.42 -18.34 -1.43
CA LEU A 222 12.52 -18.09 -0.50
C LEU A 222 13.89 -18.41 -1.13
N TYR A 223 14.02 -19.53 -1.84
CA TYR A 223 15.19 -19.88 -2.63
C TYR A 223 15.56 -18.73 -3.57
N PHE A 224 14.61 -18.31 -4.42
CA PHE A 224 14.83 -17.27 -5.40
C PHE A 224 15.33 -15.99 -4.74
N THR A 225 14.70 -15.61 -3.61
CA THR A 225 15.12 -14.44 -2.84
C THR A 225 16.56 -14.57 -2.36
N ILE A 226 16.93 -15.71 -1.73
CA ILE A 226 18.28 -15.94 -1.20
C ILE A 226 19.33 -15.96 -2.32
N GLU A 227 19.05 -16.69 -3.40
CA GLU A 227 19.93 -16.83 -4.55
C GLU A 227 20.17 -15.46 -5.20
N TRP A 228 19.10 -14.74 -5.56
CA TRP A 228 19.21 -13.46 -6.25
C TRP A 228 19.60 -12.27 -5.35
N GLY A 229 19.54 -12.45 -4.03
CA GLY A 229 20.00 -11.47 -3.06
C GLY A 229 21.42 -11.70 -2.55
N THR A 230 22.08 -12.78 -2.97
CA THR A 230 23.45 -13.14 -2.56
C THR A 230 24.37 -13.17 -3.77
N GLN A 231 25.16 -12.13 -3.96
CA GLN A 231 26.19 -12.15 -4.99
C GLN A 231 27.39 -12.99 -4.53
N THR A 232 27.62 -14.13 -5.18
CA THR A 232 28.71 -15.04 -4.85
C THR A 232 30.06 -14.58 -5.41
N ASP A 233 30.07 -14.09 -6.65
CA ASP A 233 31.22 -13.47 -7.31
C ASP A 233 30.83 -12.48 -8.43
N GLU A 234 31.82 -11.94 -9.15
CA GLU A 234 31.60 -10.95 -10.22
C GLU A 234 30.94 -11.53 -11.49
N ASN A 235 30.99 -12.85 -11.70
CA ASN A 235 30.41 -13.56 -12.84
C ASN A 235 29.07 -14.22 -12.50
N ASP A 236 28.54 -13.95 -11.31
CA ASP A 236 27.27 -14.48 -10.85
C ASP A 236 26.14 -14.08 -11.79
N LYS A 237 25.41 -15.08 -12.29
CA LYS A 237 24.30 -14.88 -13.23
C LYS A 237 22.99 -14.55 -12.53
N THR A 238 22.88 -14.81 -11.24
CA THR A 238 21.69 -14.51 -10.41
C THR A 238 21.83 -13.15 -9.72
N PHE A 239 22.29 -12.15 -10.47
CA PHE A 239 22.46 -10.78 -9.99
C PHE A 239 21.61 -9.78 -10.78
N ASP A 240 20.92 -8.90 -10.07
CA ASP A 240 20.20 -7.75 -10.64
C ASP A 240 20.43 -6.51 -9.78
N THR A 241 20.86 -5.42 -10.41
CA THR A 241 21.30 -4.17 -9.76
C THR A 241 20.19 -3.48 -8.95
N GLU A 242 18.93 -3.71 -9.31
CA GLU A 242 17.78 -3.15 -8.60
C GLU A 242 17.20 -4.10 -7.55
N PHE A 243 17.21 -5.42 -7.82
CA PHE A 243 16.66 -6.43 -6.92
C PHE A 243 17.62 -6.82 -5.79
N THR A 244 18.87 -7.17 -6.13
CA THR A 244 19.83 -7.79 -5.22
C THR A 244 20.06 -6.95 -3.95
N PRO A 245 20.28 -5.61 -4.02
CA PRO A 245 20.51 -4.81 -2.81
C PRO A 245 19.32 -4.79 -1.84
N ARG A 246 18.08 -4.90 -2.36
CA ARG A 246 16.85 -4.94 -1.56
C ARG A 246 16.68 -6.31 -0.90
N ALA A 247 16.80 -7.38 -1.69
CA ALA A 247 16.71 -8.75 -1.21
C ALA A 247 17.76 -9.05 -0.13
N ALA A 248 18.98 -8.54 -0.30
CA ALA A 248 20.07 -8.65 0.67
C ALA A 248 19.70 -8.13 2.07
N GLN A 249 18.85 -7.08 2.18
CA GLN A 249 18.43 -6.57 3.49
C GLN A 249 17.56 -7.58 4.25
N SER A 250 16.67 -8.28 3.54
CA SER A 250 15.78 -9.29 4.13
C SER A 250 16.56 -10.56 4.51
N ILE A 251 17.40 -11.06 3.60
CA ILE A 251 18.18 -12.30 3.80
C ILE A 251 19.11 -12.21 5.02
N GLN A 252 19.70 -11.04 5.26
CA GLN A 252 20.57 -10.82 6.43
C GLN A 252 19.87 -11.07 7.76
N THR A 253 18.54 -10.95 7.80
CA THR A 253 17.74 -11.14 9.01
C THR A 253 17.20 -12.56 9.12
N ILE A 254 16.94 -13.27 8.02
CA ILE A 254 16.40 -14.64 8.07
C ILE A 254 17.48 -15.57 8.63
N ARG A 255 17.15 -16.28 9.70
CA ARG A 255 18.05 -17.21 10.41
C ARG A 255 17.74 -18.67 10.12
N GLY A 256 16.59 -18.96 9.54
CA GLY A 256 16.19 -20.29 9.10
C GLY A 256 14.68 -20.42 9.03
N ILE A 257 14.24 -21.51 8.39
CA ILE A 257 12.84 -21.89 8.30
C ILE A 257 12.63 -23.33 8.76
N ASN A 258 11.50 -23.62 9.39
CA ASN A 258 11.14 -24.96 9.81
C ASN A 258 9.70 -25.27 9.34
N GLN A 259 9.58 -26.15 8.35
CA GLN A 259 8.27 -26.59 7.87
C GLN A 259 7.67 -27.57 8.88
N ILE A 260 6.48 -27.26 9.38
CA ILE A 260 5.81 -28.05 10.42
C ILE A 260 4.91 -29.11 9.79
N ASP A 261 4.16 -28.73 8.76
CA ASP A 261 3.27 -29.60 7.99
C ASP A 261 3.08 -29.07 6.55
N SER A 262 1.95 -29.37 5.91
CA SER A 262 1.68 -29.02 4.50
C SER A 262 1.52 -27.53 4.25
N ASP A 263 1.04 -26.76 5.23
CA ASP A 263 0.64 -25.36 5.12
C ASP A 263 1.16 -24.48 6.28
N THR A 264 1.85 -25.07 7.26
CA THR A 264 2.44 -24.36 8.39
C THR A 264 3.96 -24.29 8.30
N ILE A 265 4.53 -23.09 8.48
CA ILE A 265 5.97 -22.85 8.52
C ILE A 265 6.36 -21.91 9.66
N GLU A 266 7.42 -22.23 10.38
CA GLU A 266 8.09 -21.30 11.29
C GLU A 266 9.21 -20.58 10.55
N VAL A 267 9.24 -19.26 10.66
CA VAL A 267 10.28 -18.39 10.11
C VAL A 267 10.99 -17.71 11.26
N TYR A 268 12.30 -17.91 11.35
CA TYR A 268 13.14 -17.33 12.39
C TYR A 268 13.88 -16.12 11.83
N VAL A 269 13.70 -14.95 12.45
CA VAL A 269 14.30 -13.69 11.99
C VAL A 269 15.05 -12.97 13.11
N ASP A 270 16.14 -12.33 12.75
CA ASP A 270 16.88 -11.37 13.57
C ASP A 270 16.31 -9.96 13.33
N TYR A 271 15.02 -9.81 13.60
CA TYR A 271 14.25 -8.59 13.43
C TYR A 271 13.32 -8.37 14.63
N TRP A 272 13.19 -7.13 15.07
CA TRP A 272 12.28 -6.72 16.13
C TRP A 272 11.54 -5.43 15.75
N HIS A 273 10.29 -5.34 16.18
CA HIS A 273 9.49 -4.12 16.12
C HIS A 273 8.57 -4.08 17.35
N PHE A 274 8.17 -2.89 17.79
CA PHE A 274 7.22 -2.74 18.91
C PHE A 274 5.77 -3.13 18.54
N ASP A 275 5.52 -3.38 17.26
CA ASP A 275 4.26 -3.88 16.71
C ASP A 275 4.54 -5.26 16.11
N GLU A 276 3.88 -6.29 16.65
CA GLU A 276 4.05 -7.67 16.23
C GLU A 276 3.62 -7.89 14.78
N ASN A 277 2.65 -7.12 14.26
CA ASN A 277 2.22 -7.24 12.87
C ASN A 277 3.30 -6.80 11.87
N GLU A 278 4.18 -5.88 12.26
CA GLU A 278 5.34 -5.48 11.46
C GLU A 278 6.43 -6.57 11.50
N ILE A 279 6.58 -7.30 12.62
CA ILE A 279 7.45 -8.49 12.69
C ILE A 279 6.93 -9.58 11.75
N ALA A 280 5.62 -9.84 11.76
CA ALA A 280 4.99 -10.79 10.88
C ALA A 280 5.12 -10.39 9.40
N GLU A 281 4.90 -9.12 9.05
CA GLU A 281 5.12 -8.64 7.68
C GLU A 281 6.57 -8.86 7.21
N TRP A 282 7.53 -8.57 8.09
CA TRP A 282 8.94 -8.71 7.76
C TRP A 282 9.35 -10.17 7.52
N ALA A 283 8.82 -11.10 8.34
CA ALA A 283 9.10 -12.53 8.23
C ALA A 283 8.26 -13.24 7.14
N ALA A 284 7.34 -12.53 6.49
CA ALA A 284 6.37 -13.12 5.57
C ALA A 284 7.05 -13.74 4.34
N LEU A 285 6.73 -15.02 4.08
CA LEU A 285 7.15 -15.74 2.88
C LEU A 285 5.93 -16.01 2.00
N TRP A 286 5.98 -15.57 0.75
CA TRP A 286 4.87 -15.76 -0.19
C TRP A 286 5.38 -15.84 -1.62
N SER A 287 4.62 -16.51 -2.48
CA SER A 287 4.82 -16.45 -3.93
C SER A 287 3.63 -15.78 -4.61
N PRO A 288 3.85 -14.78 -5.48
CA PRO A 288 2.77 -14.12 -6.22
C PRO A 288 2.42 -14.86 -7.53
N VAL A 289 3.23 -15.83 -7.95
CA VAL A 289 3.04 -16.68 -9.15
C VAL A 289 3.47 -18.12 -8.84
N PRO A 290 3.05 -19.14 -9.63
CA PRO A 290 3.51 -20.51 -9.46
C PRO A 290 5.03 -20.65 -9.56
N TRP A 291 5.64 -21.57 -8.80
CA TRP A 291 7.10 -21.76 -8.83
C TRP A 291 7.64 -22.07 -10.23
N GLU A 292 6.88 -22.77 -11.08
CA GLU A 292 7.30 -23.12 -12.43
C GLU A 292 7.40 -21.90 -13.34
N ILE A 293 6.58 -20.87 -13.09
CA ILE A 293 6.68 -19.58 -13.79
C ILE A 293 7.93 -18.84 -13.31
N THR A 294 8.18 -18.75 -12.00
CA THR A 294 9.41 -18.15 -11.46
C THR A 294 10.67 -18.85 -11.99
N ALA A 295 10.72 -20.18 -11.97
CA ALA A 295 11.86 -20.95 -12.49
C ALA A 295 12.08 -20.75 -14.00
N SER A 296 11.00 -20.59 -14.77
CA SER A 296 11.09 -20.30 -16.20
C SER A 296 11.56 -18.86 -16.47
N MET A 297 11.10 -17.90 -15.66
CA MET A 297 11.56 -16.51 -15.71
C MET A 297 13.05 -16.39 -15.37
N GLU A 298 13.50 -17.06 -14.30
CA GLU A 298 14.90 -17.13 -13.88
C GLU A 298 15.80 -17.67 -14.99
N LYS A 299 15.40 -18.78 -15.62
CA LYS A 299 16.11 -19.33 -16.77
C LYS A 299 16.18 -18.33 -17.93
N ALA A 300 15.09 -17.65 -18.26
CA ALA A 300 15.07 -16.67 -19.34
C ALA A 300 16.06 -15.51 -19.10
N VAL A 301 16.21 -15.07 -17.84
CA VAL A 301 17.16 -14.01 -17.47
C VAL A 301 18.60 -14.53 -17.46
N THR A 302 18.85 -15.71 -16.89
CA THR A 302 20.20 -16.30 -16.81
C THR A 302 20.75 -16.77 -18.17
N ASP A 303 19.86 -17.12 -19.12
CA ASP A 303 20.19 -17.36 -20.53
C ASP A 303 20.42 -16.04 -21.31
N GLY A 304 20.18 -14.88 -20.69
CA GLY A 304 20.37 -13.57 -21.30
C GLY A 304 19.33 -13.21 -22.37
N LYS A 305 18.14 -13.84 -22.35
CA LYS A 305 17.04 -13.52 -23.28
C LYS A 305 16.27 -12.26 -22.87
N VAL A 306 16.15 -12.01 -21.57
CA VAL A 306 15.36 -10.93 -20.95
C VAL A 306 16.02 -10.45 -19.65
N SER A 307 15.48 -9.41 -19.01
CA SER A 307 15.92 -8.94 -17.69
C SER A 307 14.73 -8.61 -16.77
N PHE A 308 14.90 -8.84 -15.47
CA PHE A 308 13.87 -8.53 -14.46
C PHE A 308 13.65 -7.03 -14.28
N SER A 309 14.72 -6.24 -14.25
CA SER A 309 14.68 -4.80 -14.03
C SER A 309 14.78 -3.99 -15.32
N ARG A 310 14.33 -2.74 -15.26
CA ARG A 310 14.36 -1.84 -16.41
C ARG A 310 15.79 -1.38 -16.73
N SER A 311 16.60 -1.09 -15.71
CA SER A 311 18.01 -0.75 -15.90
C SER A 311 18.77 -1.94 -16.48
N GLY A 312 18.59 -3.15 -15.93
CA GLY A 312 19.19 -4.37 -16.44
C GLY A 312 18.82 -4.67 -17.89
N ALA A 313 17.55 -4.49 -18.27
CA ALA A 313 17.10 -4.63 -19.67
C ALA A 313 17.81 -3.64 -20.61
N THR A 314 17.97 -2.39 -20.17
CA THR A 314 18.65 -1.33 -20.93
C THR A 314 20.15 -1.65 -21.08
N ALA A 315 20.83 -1.98 -19.99
CA ALA A 315 22.26 -2.28 -19.98
C ALA A 315 22.61 -3.50 -20.85
N LYS A 316 21.79 -4.55 -20.79
CA LYS A 316 21.99 -5.80 -21.56
C LYS A 316 21.40 -5.74 -22.97
N SER A 317 20.70 -4.66 -23.34
CA SER A 317 19.98 -4.51 -24.62
C SER A 317 19.00 -5.66 -24.91
N VAL A 318 18.25 -6.08 -23.88
CA VAL A 318 17.22 -7.14 -23.94
C VAL A 318 15.86 -6.60 -23.51
N ASN A 319 14.81 -7.39 -23.67
CA ASN A 319 13.47 -7.00 -23.20
C ASN A 319 13.42 -6.95 -21.66
N TRP A 320 12.67 -5.98 -21.13
CA TRP A 320 12.24 -5.98 -19.73
C TRP A 320 11.10 -6.99 -19.61
N LEU A 321 11.38 -8.15 -19.02
CA LEU A 321 10.52 -9.33 -19.02
C LEU A 321 9.10 -9.00 -18.57
N SER A 322 8.10 -9.23 -19.41
CA SER A 322 6.70 -8.95 -19.11
C SER A 322 5.79 -10.15 -19.40
N LEU A 323 5.23 -10.79 -18.37
CA LEU A 323 4.41 -11.99 -18.53
C LEU A 323 3.12 -11.76 -19.33
N ILE A 324 2.63 -10.52 -19.39
CA ILE A 324 1.45 -10.14 -20.18
C ILE A 324 1.76 -10.00 -21.68
N VAL A 325 3.04 -9.90 -22.06
CA VAL A 325 3.44 -9.70 -23.46
C VAL A 325 3.57 -11.08 -24.13
N PRO A 326 2.82 -11.37 -25.22
CA PRO A 326 2.81 -12.69 -25.84
C PRO A 326 4.20 -13.20 -26.24
N LYS A 327 5.06 -12.31 -26.76
CA LYS A 327 6.42 -12.67 -27.18
C LYS A 327 7.29 -13.13 -26.01
N ASP A 328 7.15 -12.50 -24.85
CA ASP A 328 7.91 -12.86 -23.66
C ASP A 328 7.29 -14.11 -23.00
N ALA A 329 5.95 -14.25 -23.04
CA ALA A 329 5.24 -15.46 -22.61
C ALA A 329 5.65 -16.71 -23.41
N GLU A 330 5.94 -16.57 -24.71
CA GLU A 330 6.46 -17.68 -25.53
C GLU A 330 7.82 -18.17 -25.03
N ILE A 331 8.72 -17.27 -24.58
CA ILE A 331 10.00 -17.67 -23.97
C ILE A 331 9.75 -18.49 -22.69
N ILE A 332 8.74 -18.09 -21.89
CA ILE A 332 8.36 -18.82 -20.68
C ILE A 332 7.86 -20.22 -21.05
N LYS A 333 7.02 -20.34 -22.09
CA LYS A 333 6.50 -21.61 -22.59
C LYS A 333 7.61 -22.53 -23.11
N GLU A 334 8.52 -22.03 -23.94
CA GLU A 334 9.67 -22.79 -24.46
C GLU A 334 10.51 -23.41 -23.33
N ASN A 335 10.75 -22.64 -22.27
CA ASN A 335 11.48 -23.11 -21.10
C ASN A 335 10.71 -24.20 -20.34
N LEU A 336 9.39 -24.07 -20.19
CA LEU A 336 8.54 -25.09 -19.57
C LEU A 336 8.51 -26.39 -20.40
N GLU A 337 8.40 -26.27 -21.73
CA GLU A 337 8.50 -27.41 -22.65
C GLU A 337 9.87 -28.09 -22.56
N GLU A 338 10.96 -27.30 -22.41
CA GLU A 338 12.29 -27.83 -22.17
C GLU A 338 12.33 -28.62 -20.85
N TYR A 339 11.74 -28.09 -19.77
CA TYR A 339 11.66 -28.76 -18.48
C TYR A 339 10.90 -30.08 -18.54
N GLN A 340 9.79 -30.09 -19.28
CA GLN A 340 8.98 -31.28 -19.54
C GLN A 340 9.78 -32.33 -20.31
N ASN A 341 10.36 -31.95 -21.46
CA ASN A 341 11.07 -32.85 -22.36
C ASN A 341 12.36 -33.43 -21.77
N LYS A 342 13.14 -32.60 -21.08
CA LYS A 342 14.43 -32.99 -20.48
C LYS A 342 14.30 -33.51 -19.05
N LYS A 343 13.08 -33.51 -18.51
CA LYS A 343 12.79 -33.91 -17.13
C LYS A 343 13.57 -33.11 -16.08
N ILE A 344 13.67 -31.80 -16.30
CA ILE A 344 14.34 -30.88 -15.37
C ILE A 344 13.46 -30.71 -14.13
N ILE A 345 14.11 -30.63 -12.97
CA ILE A 345 13.53 -30.23 -11.69
C ILE A 345 14.46 -29.15 -11.14
N PRO A 346 13.96 -27.94 -10.81
CA PRO A 346 14.77 -26.88 -10.22
C PRO A 346 15.51 -27.34 -8.96
N ASP A 347 16.73 -26.82 -8.74
CA ASP A 347 17.60 -27.28 -7.66
C ASP A 347 16.94 -27.15 -6.28
N SER A 348 16.20 -26.05 -6.06
CA SER A 348 15.43 -25.80 -4.84
C SER A 348 14.32 -26.81 -4.56
N LEU A 349 13.90 -27.59 -5.55
CA LEU A 349 12.83 -28.58 -5.42
C LEU A 349 13.32 -30.02 -5.47
N LYS A 350 14.60 -30.28 -5.77
CA LYS A 350 15.17 -31.64 -5.85
C LYS A 350 15.08 -32.42 -4.54
N GLN A 351 15.03 -31.73 -3.41
CA GLN A 351 14.89 -32.32 -2.08
C GLN A 351 13.43 -32.46 -1.64
N SER A 352 12.45 -32.03 -2.44
CA SER A 352 11.04 -32.27 -2.16
C SER A 352 10.70 -33.74 -2.44
N GLU A 353 9.80 -34.32 -1.64
CA GLU A 353 9.38 -35.73 -1.76
C GLU A 353 8.30 -35.95 -2.84
N ASN A 354 8.18 -35.02 -3.80
CA ASN A 354 7.18 -35.06 -4.85
C ASN A 354 7.49 -36.10 -5.93
N THR A 355 6.43 -36.68 -6.48
CA THR A 355 6.54 -37.61 -7.62
C THR A 355 6.90 -36.87 -8.90
N ARG A 356 7.41 -37.60 -9.90
CA ARG A 356 7.67 -37.01 -11.22
C ARG A 356 6.40 -36.41 -11.85
N GLN A 357 5.25 -37.07 -11.67
CA GLN A 357 3.97 -36.63 -12.21
C GLN A 357 3.55 -35.25 -11.68
N TYR A 358 3.90 -34.91 -10.44
CA TYR A 358 3.64 -33.59 -9.87
C TYR A 358 4.24 -32.50 -10.75
N TYR A 359 5.53 -32.58 -11.08
CA TYR A 359 6.21 -31.59 -11.91
C TYR A 359 5.65 -31.55 -13.33
N GLU A 360 5.34 -32.72 -13.90
CA GLU A 360 4.79 -32.81 -15.25
C GLU A 360 3.42 -32.13 -15.36
N ASN A 361 2.55 -32.31 -14.37
CA ASN A 361 1.26 -31.61 -14.30
C ASN A 361 1.44 -30.09 -14.19
N ARG A 362 2.33 -29.62 -13.31
CA ARG A 362 2.62 -28.18 -13.13
C ARG A 362 3.09 -27.53 -14.43
N TYR A 363 4.00 -28.19 -15.16
CA TYR A 363 4.47 -27.71 -16.46
C TYR A 363 3.38 -27.72 -17.52
N ASP A 364 2.65 -28.83 -17.67
CA ASP A 364 1.60 -28.97 -18.68
C ASP A 364 0.46 -27.95 -18.47
N SER A 365 0.01 -27.76 -17.21
CA SER A 365 -1.03 -26.78 -16.87
C SER A 365 -0.60 -25.34 -17.18
N SER A 366 0.65 -24.99 -16.90
CA SER A 366 1.20 -23.67 -17.23
C SER A 366 1.41 -23.46 -18.74
N ILE A 367 1.86 -24.48 -19.48
CA ILE A 367 1.96 -24.44 -20.95
C ILE A 367 0.57 -24.21 -21.56
N LYS A 368 -0.41 -25.02 -21.15
CA LYS A 368 -1.80 -24.92 -21.62
C LYS A 368 -2.39 -23.54 -21.34
N TRP A 369 -2.14 -22.98 -20.16
CA TRP A 369 -2.56 -21.62 -19.83
C TRP A 369 -2.03 -20.58 -20.82
N ILE A 370 -0.74 -20.66 -21.16
CA ILE A 370 -0.10 -19.74 -22.10
C ILE A 370 -0.68 -19.90 -23.51
N GLU A 371 -0.93 -21.14 -23.95
CA GLU A 371 -1.53 -21.43 -25.25
C GLU A 371 -2.97 -20.90 -25.37
N GLU A 372 -3.77 -21.01 -24.31
CA GLU A 372 -5.17 -20.60 -24.29
C GLU A 372 -5.34 -19.07 -24.13
N ASN A 373 -4.50 -18.43 -23.31
CA ASN A 373 -4.65 -17.01 -22.95
C ASN A 373 -3.62 -16.08 -23.63
N ASN A 374 -2.64 -16.64 -24.34
CA ASN A 374 -1.58 -15.90 -25.04
C ASN A 374 -0.72 -15.00 -24.11
N HIS A 375 -0.62 -15.37 -22.83
CA HIS A 375 0.20 -14.71 -21.82
C HIS A 375 0.58 -15.68 -20.68
N ALA A 376 1.61 -15.36 -19.92
CA ALA A 376 2.11 -16.16 -18.80
C ALA A 376 1.68 -15.63 -17.41
N VAL A 377 0.68 -14.75 -17.36
CA VAL A 377 0.14 -14.22 -16.08
C VAL A 377 -0.72 -15.28 -15.41
N ILE A 378 -0.21 -15.91 -14.36
CA ILE A 378 -0.91 -16.88 -13.50
C ILE A 378 -0.73 -16.44 -12.05
N SER A 379 -1.81 -16.33 -11.28
CA SER A 379 -1.74 -15.99 -9.85
C SER A 379 -2.92 -16.62 -9.09
N ASN A 380 -3.28 -16.08 -7.93
CA ASN A 380 -4.17 -16.73 -6.95
C ASN A 380 -5.28 -15.82 -6.39
N GLY A 381 -5.50 -14.67 -7.02
CA GLY A 381 -6.50 -13.69 -6.62
C GLY A 381 -7.91 -14.03 -7.11
N PRO A 382 -8.91 -13.22 -6.70
CA PRO A 382 -10.32 -13.44 -7.00
C PRO A 382 -10.68 -13.25 -8.48
N PHE A 383 -9.80 -12.60 -9.25
CA PHE A 383 -9.93 -12.46 -10.70
C PHE A 383 -8.70 -13.04 -11.38
N TYR A 384 -8.84 -13.48 -12.63
CA TYR A 384 -7.71 -13.81 -13.50
C TYR A 384 -7.69 -12.88 -14.71
N LEU A 385 -6.51 -12.75 -15.34
CA LEU A 385 -6.37 -12.00 -16.59
C LEU A 385 -7.00 -12.82 -17.71
N GLU A 386 -8.07 -12.33 -18.33
CA GLU A 386 -8.72 -13.02 -19.46
C GLU A 386 -8.11 -12.56 -20.78
N SER A 387 -7.92 -11.25 -20.96
CA SER A 387 -7.33 -10.73 -22.18
C SER A 387 -6.64 -9.39 -22.00
N TYR A 388 -5.65 -9.16 -22.88
CA TYR A 388 -4.89 -7.94 -22.99
C TYR A 388 -4.87 -7.48 -24.44
N SER A 389 -5.47 -6.31 -24.70
CA SER A 389 -5.55 -5.73 -26.05
C SER A 389 -4.96 -4.32 -26.06
N PRO A 390 -3.66 -4.18 -26.38
CA PRO A 390 -3.01 -2.88 -26.53
C PRO A 390 -3.67 -1.99 -27.60
N GLU A 391 -4.16 -2.60 -28.67
CA GLU A 391 -4.76 -1.90 -29.81
C GLU A 391 -6.06 -1.19 -29.43
N SER A 392 -6.93 -1.87 -28.68
CA SER A 392 -8.18 -1.29 -28.15
C SER A 392 -7.99 -0.53 -26.85
N ARG A 393 -6.79 -0.63 -26.23
CA ARG A 393 -6.46 -0.10 -24.91
C ARG A 393 -7.40 -0.64 -23.84
N THR A 394 -7.59 -1.96 -23.84
CA THR A 394 -8.46 -2.67 -22.91
C THR A 394 -7.72 -3.85 -22.28
N ILE A 395 -7.93 -4.02 -20.98
CA ILE A 395 -7.59 -5.22 -20.24
C ILE A 395 -8.90 -5.75 -19.65
N THR A 396 -9.18 -7.03 -19.87
CA THR A 396 -10.33 -7.71 -19.29
C THR A 396 -9.84 -8.71 -18.26
N VAL A 397 -10.42 -8.62 -17.07
CA VAL A 397 -10.25 -9.60 -15.99
C VAL A 397 -11.58 -10.26 -15.73
N LYS A 398 -11.55 -11.52 -15.32
CA LYS A 398 -12.76 -12.30 -15.06
C LYS A 398 -12.68 -12.97 -13.70
N THR A 399 -13.82 -13.07 -13.03
CA THR A 399 -13.92 -13.71 -11.72
C THR A 399 -13.45 -15.16 -11.81
N SER A 400 -12.61 -15.57 -10.85
CA SER A 400 -12.23 -16.96 -10.69
C SER A 400 -13.38 -17.75 -10.06
N GLU A 401 -13.83 -18.80 -10.73
CA GLU A 401 -14.88 -19.72 -10.23
C GLU A 401 -14.30 -20.88 -9.41
N ASP A 402 -13.06 -20.75 -8.93
CA ASP A 402 -12.38 -21.77 -8.13
C ASP A 402 -12.99 -21.92 -6.73
N GLU A 403 -13.59 -23.08 -6.46
CA GLU A 403 -14.19 -23.40 -5.17
C GLU A 403 -13.18 -23.44 -4.01
N SER A 404 -11.88 -23.61 -4.31
CA SER A 404 -10.82 -23.62 -3.29
C SER A 404 -10.40 -22.20 -2.85
N TYR A 405 -10.84 -21.15 -3.54
CA TYR A 405 -10.54 -19.77 -3.19
C TYR A 405 -11.08 -19.42 -1.79
N PRO A 406 -10.26 -18.90 -0.86
CA PRO A 406 -10.61 -18.85 0.57
C PRO A 406 -11.62 -17.76 0.95
N PHE A 407 -11.93 -16.82 0.04
CA PHE A 407 -12.77 -15.67 0.34
C PHE A 407 -14.07 -15.67 -0.44
N LYS A 408 -15.19 -15.56 0.29
CA LYS A 408 -16.51 -15.39 -0.31
C LYS A 408 -16.71 -13.97 -0.84
N ILE A 409 -17.63 -13.84 -1.80
CA ILE A 409 -18.12 -12.54 -2.26
C ILE A 409 -18.55 -11.69 -1.06
N GLY A 410 -18.11 -10.43 -1.03
CA GLY A 410 -18.38 -9.50 0.07
C GLY A 410 -17.45 -9.62 1.27
N LYS A 411 -16.38 -10.44 1.21
CA LYS A 411 -15.36 -10.51 2.27
C LYS A 411 -14.84 -9.13 2.72
N TRP A 412 -14.73 -8.18 1.79
CA TRP A 412 -14.17 -6.85 2.02
C TRP A 412 -15.22 -5.75 2.24
N SER A 413 -16.51 -6.10 2.41
CA SER A 413 -17.58 -5.11 2.59
C SER A 413 -17.44 -4.29 3.88
N GLU A 414 -16.67 -4.79 4.84
CA GLU A 414 -16.34 -4.07 6.08
C GLU A 414 -15.62 -2.74 5.83
N PHE A 415 -14.95 -2.59 4.67
CA PHE A 415 -14.25 -1.36 4.31
C PHE A 415 -15.11 -0.32 3.56
N GLU A 416 -16.35 -0.64 3.24
CA GLU A 416 -17.25 0.28 2.51
C GLU A 416 -17.64 1.51 3.35
N ASN A 417 -17.91 1.29 4.64
CA ASN A 417 -18.55 2.27 5.51
C ASN A 417 -17.68 2.63 6.72
N ALA A 418 -16.46 3.10 6.46
CA ALA A 418 -15.56 3.57 7.50
C ALA A 418 -16.16 4.73 8.30
N GLN A 419 -16.17 4.58 9.62
CA GLN A 419 -16.72 5.55 10.56
C GLN A 419 -15.63 6.55 10.95
N PHE A 420 -15.54 7.66 10.22
CA PHE A 420 -14.57 8.71 10.52
C PHE A 420 -14.90 9.42 11.83
N PRO A 421 -13.88 9.78 12.65
CA PRO A 421 -14.10 10.63 13.80
C PRO A 421 -14.61 12.00 13.35
N ILE A 422 -15.56 12.58 14.08
CA ILE A 422 -16.15 13.89 13.76
C ILE A 422 -16.22 14.72 15.03
N ILE A 423 -15.80 15.99 14.96
CA ILE A 423 -16.08 16.99 15.99
C ILE A 423 -17.47 17.59 15.71
N LYS A 424 -18.46 17.24 16.53
CA LYS A 424 -19.84 17.74 16.39
C LYS A 424 -19.99 19.15 16.93
N LYS A 425 -19.34 19.43 18.05
CA LYS A 425 -19.54 20.68 18.78
C LYS A 425 -18.31 21.01 19.62
N ILE A 426 -17.99 22.31 19.66
CA ILE A 426 -17.01 22.87 20.60
C ILE A 426 -17.65 24.08 21.27
N GLU A 427 -17.69 24.07 22.60
CA GLU A 427 -18.12 25.20 23.42
C GLU A 427 -16.89 25.79 24.11
N MET A 428 -16.50 26.99 23.68
CA MET A 428 -15.36 27.73 24.22
C MET A 428 -15.68 29.23 24.29
N SER A 429 -15.25 29.87 25.37
CA SER A 429 -15.27 31.34 25.50
C SER A 429 -14.27 31.98 24.55
N LYS A 430 -14.72 32.95 23.73
CA LYS A 430 -13.84 33.71 22.84
C LYS A 430 -12.90 34.67 23.57
N ILE A 431 -13.20 34.99 24.83
CA ILE A 431 -12.33 35.76 25.72
C ILE A 431 -12.11 34.92 26.97
N VAL A 432 -10.84 34.79 27.34
CA VAL A 432 -10.39 34.12 28.56
C VAL A 432 -9.66 35.15 29.40
N GLN A 433 -10.01 35.27 30.67
CA GLN A 433 -9.33 36.18 31.58
C GLN A 433 -7.95 35.62 31.93
N TYR A 434 -6.93 36.47 31.86
CA TYR A 434 -5.56 36.13 32.21
C TYR A 434 -5.49 35.66 33.66
N GLY A 435 -4.93 34.47 33.89
CA GLY A 435 -4.77 33.88 35.23
C GLY A 435 -6.04 33.26 35.82
N GLU A 436 -7.14 33.21 35.06
CA GLU A 436 -8.35 32.46 35.44
C GLU A 436 -8.42 31.13 34.70
N SER A 437 -9.12 30.15 35.29
CA SER A 437 -9.39 28.87 34.62
C SER A 437 -10.59 28.98 33.68
N THR A 438 -10.54 28.26 32.56
CA THR A 438 -11.68 28.10 31.65
C THR A 438 -11.77 26.67 31.17
N ASP A 439 -12.98 26.24 30.85
CA ASP A 439 -13.23 24.92 30.28
C ASP A 439 -13.59 25.04 28.80
N VAL A 440 -13.24 24.00 28.04
CA VAL A 440 -13.67 23.80 26.66
C VAL A 440 -14.36 22.45 26.57
N LEU A 441 -15.67 22.47 26.33
CA LEU A 441 -16.45 21.24 26.12
C LEU A 441 -16.40 20.86 24.65
N ILE A 442 -16.09 19.59 24.38
CA ILE A 442 -16.02 19.02 23.04
C ILE A 442 -16.96 17.83 22.98
N GLU A 443 -17.81 17.80 21.95
CA GLU A 443 -18.64 16.66 21.61
C GLU A 443 -18.17 16.09 20.27
N THR A 444 -17.98 14.77 20.24
CA THR A 444 -17.46 14.04 19.08
C THR A 444 -18.42 12.93 18.66
N GLU A 445 -18.13 12.27 17.55
CA GLU A 445 -18.73 11.01 17.11
C GLU A 445 -17.60 10.14 16.55
N ASN A 446 -17.66 8.82 16.75
CA ASN A 446 -16.68 7.84 16.24
C ASN A 446 -15.21 8.14 16.58
N ALA A 447 -14.96 8.86 17.69
CA ALA A 447 -13.63 9.14 18.18
C ALA A 447 -13.37 8.36 19.47
N ASP A 448 -12.11 8.03 19.73
CA ASP A 448 -11.65 7.36 20.95
C ASP A 448 -10.97 8.35 21.90
N SER A 449 -10.38 9.42 21.34
CA SER A 449 -9.65 10.42 22.11
C SER A 449 -9.62 11.77 21.41
N VAL A 450 -9.26 12.80 22.17
CA VAL A 450 -9.01 14.16 21.67
C VAL A 450 -7.60 14.59 22.03
N LEU A 451 -6.84 15.06 21.04
CA LEU A 451 -5.55 15.71 21.25
C LEU A 451 -5.73 17.21 21.00
N TYR A 452 -5.31 18.05 21.94
CA TYR A 452 -5.35 19.49 21.75
C TYR A 452 -3.97 20.14 21.82
N PHE A 453 -3.87 21.33 21.24
CA PHE A 453 -2.74 22.24 21.33
C PHE A 453 -3.27 23.63 21.66
N LEU A 454 -2.75 24.25 22.71
CA LEU A 454 -2.91 25.66 23.00
C LEU A 454 -1.65 26.39 22.58
N MET A 455 -1.79 27.36 21.68
CA MET A 455 -0.68 28.09 21.10
C MET A 455 -0.79 29.57 21.42
N ASP A 456 0.35 30.20 21.69
CA ASP A 456 0.42 31.66 21.86
C ASP A 456 0.38 32.41 20.51
N SER A 457 0.37 33.74 20.55
CA SER A 457 0.40 34.59 19.34
C SER A 457 1.64 34.39 18.45
N LYS A 458 2.68 33.70 18.92
CA LYS A 458 3.89 33.38 18.14
C LYS A 458 3.85 31.97 17.56
N GLY A 459 2.76 31.22 17.80
CA GLY A 459 2.64 29.82 17.40
C GLY A 459 3.42 28.85 18.29
N SER A 460 3.87 29.27 19.47
CA SER A 460 4.54 28.38 20.42
C SER A 460 3.50 27.61 21.25
N ILE A 461 3.63 26.29 21.33
CA ILE A 461 2.75 25.42 22.11
C ILE A 461 2.97 25.67 23.60
N GLN A 462 1.93 26.11 24.31
CA GLN A 462 1.93 26.37 25.76
C GLN A 462 1.37 25.19 26.56
N ALA A 463 0.44 24.44 25.97
CA ALA A 463 -0.09 23.21 26.54
C ALA A 463 -0.53 22.27 25.42
N SER A 464 -0.38 20.97 25.65
CA SER A 464 -0.91 19.92 24.79
C SER A 464 -1.11 18.67 25.62
N GLU A 465 -2.23 17.99 25.39
CA GLU A 465 -2.57 16.74 26.08
C GLU A 465 -3.53 15.92 25.22
N LYS A 466 -3.40 14.60 25.31
CA LYS A 466 -4.34 13.62 24.75
C LYS A 466 -5.30 13.20 25.85
N LEU A 467 -6.59 13.41 25.64
CA LEU A 467 -7.65 13.11 26.59
C LEU A 467 -8.54 11.98 26.05
N ASN A 468 -8.92 11.05 26.92
CA ASN A 468 -9.92 10.03 26.59
C ASN A 468 -11.32 10.63 26.65
N LEU A 469 -12.24 10.06 25.88
CA LEU A 469 -13.63 10.49 25.83
C LEU A 469 -14.48 9.72 26.85
N GLU A 470 -15.46 10.40 27.44
CA GLU A 470 -16.57 9.80 28.19
C GLU A 470 -17.86 10.06 27.43
N GLU A 471 -18.56 9.01 26.98
CA GLU A 471 -19.80 9.12 26.19
C GLU A 471 -19.69 10.06 24.98
N ASN A 472 -18.58 9.96 24.22
CA ASN A 472 -18.22 10.83 23.09
C ASN A 472 -17.96 12.31 23.45
N LYS A 473 -17.78 12.64 24.73
CA LYS A 473 -17.50 14.02 25.19
C LYS A 473 -16.21 14.10 25.96
N VAL A 474 -15.63 15.30 25.98
CA VAL A 474 -14.48 15.62 26.82
C VAL A 474 -14.48 17.10 27.19
N VAL A 475 -13.96 17.39 28.39
CA VAL A 475 -13.76 18.76 28.87
C VAL A 475 -12.26 19.01 28.99
N ILE A 476 -11.74 19.93 28.17
CA ILE A 476 -10.37 20.43 28.35
C ILE A 476 -10.41 21.51 29.44
N LYS A 477 -9.71 21.24 30.55
CA LYS A 477 -9.58 22.19 31.65
C LYS A 477 -8.34 23.05 31.44
N ILE A 478 -8.52 24.30 31.03
CA ILE A 478 -7.42 25.25 30.90
C ILE A 478 -7.22 25.93 32.25
N ALA A 479 -6.28 25.42 33.05
CA ALA A 479 -5.98 25.96 34.37
C ALA A 479 -5.39 27.38 34.31
N SER A 480 -5.51 28.12 35.41
CA SER A 480 -4.96 29.48 35.59
C SER A 480 -3.46 29.58 35.29
N GLU A 481 -2.69 28.53 35.61
CA GLU A 481 -1.26 28.45 35.30
C GLU A 481 -0.99 28.44 33.80
N ILE A 482 -1.86 27.80 33.01
CA ILE A 482 -1.75 27.75 31.55
C ILE A 482 -2.18 29.11 30.96
N THR A 483 -3.30 29.68 31.42
CA THR A 483 -3.75 30.99 30.93
C THR A 483 -2.79 32.12 31.26
N SER A 484 -1.99 31.96 32.32
CA SER A 484 -0.88 32.88 32.66
C SER A 484 0.34 32.74 31.74
N LYS A 485 0.55 31.56 31.14
CA LYS A 485 1.62 31.33 30.14
C LYS A 485 1.23 31.84 28.75
N LEU A 486 -0.07 31.94 28.46
CA LEU A 486 -0.58 32.54 27.24
C LEU A 486 -0.29 34.06 27.21
N GLN A 487 0.05 34.58 26.03
CA GLN A 487 0.31 36.01 25.85
C GLN A 487 -1.03 36.76 25.83
N THR A 488 -1.09 37.95 26.44
CA THR A 488 -2.26 38.82 26.30
C THR A 488 -2.47 39.19 24.84
N GLY A 489 -3.68 39.01 24.32
CA GLY A 489 -3.99 39.14 22.91
C GLY A 489 -4.48 37.83 22.30
N ALA A 490 -4.24 37.65 21.00
CA ALA A 490 -4.72 36.49 20.25
C ALA A 490 -3.90 35.23 20.55
N ASN A 491 -4.59 34.16 20.93
CA ASN A 491 -4.06 32.81 21.10
C ASN A 491 -4.92 31.86 20.26
N SER A 492 -4.47 30.64 20.03
CA SER A 492 -5.26 29.65 19.31
C SER A 492 -5.36 28.33 20.05
N ILE A 493 -6.48 27.66 19.83
CA ILE A 493 -6.68 26.26 20.18
C ILE A 493 -6.79 25.47 18.89
N LYS A 494 -6.08 24.35 18.84
CA LYS A 494 -6.25 23.32 17.82
C LYS A 494 -6.64 22.04 18.50
N VAL A 495 -7.70 21.40 18.00
CA VAL A 495 -8.29 20.18 18.55
C VAL A 495 -8.30 19.14 17.44
N PHE A 496 -7.90 17.92 17.76
CA PHE A 496 -7.97 16.76 16.88
C PHE A 496 -8.82 15.68 17.57
N ALA A 497 -9.88 15.23 16.90
CA ALA A 497 -10.61 14.02 17.30
C ALA A 497 -9.96 12.81 16.61
N ILE A 498 -9.54 11.83 17.40
CA ILE A 498 -8.74 10.69 16.95
C ILE A 498 -9.53 9.41 17.16
N SER A 499 -9.61 8.57 16.12
CA SER A 499 -10.12 7.21 16.18
C SER A 499 -8.97 6.21 16.09
N ASN A 500 -9.09 5.07 16.77
CA ASN A 500 -8.21 3.92 16.63
C ASN A 500 -8.55 3.06 15.40
N SER A 501 -9.79 3.15 14.89
CA SER A 501 -10.24 2.38 13.72
C SER A 501 -10.02 3.11 12.38
N VAL A 502 -9.89 4.44 12.41
CA VAL A 502 -9.63 5.27 11.23
C VAL A 502 -8.62 6.37 11.59
N LEU A 503 -7.37 6.22 11.14
CA LEU A 503 -6.25 7.12 11.45
C LEU A 503 -6.23 8.42 10.62
N LYS A 504 -7.40 8.95 10.29
CA LYS A 504 -7.58 10.30 9.77
C LYS A 504 -8.38 11.11 10.80
N PRO A 505 -7.72 11.94 11.61
CA PRO A 505 -8.43 12.73 12.60
C PRO A 505 -9.26 13.81 11.90
N ASP A 506 -10.40 14.14 12.52
CA ASP A 506 -11.05 15.41 12.27
C ASP A 506 -10.39 16.49 13.13
N PHE A 507 -10.35 17.72 12.65
CA PHE A 507 -9.69 18.80 13.37
C PHE A 507 -10.48 20.10 13.34
N TYR A 508 -10.36 20.83 14.44
CA TYR A 508 -10.91 22.15 14.59
C TYR A 508 -9.81 23.11 15.04
N GLU A 509 -9.80 24.30 14.47
CA GLU A 509 -8.87 25.36 14.87
C GLU A 509 -9.64 26.67 15.03
N SER A 510 -9.42 27.35 16.17
CA SER A 510 -10.01 28.66 16.45
C SER A 510 -9.07 29.53 17.25
N SER A 511 -9.22 30.84 17.09
CA SER A 511 -8.53 31.85 17.91
C SER A 511 -9.43 32.33 19.05
N PHE A 512 -8.80 32.68 20.18
CA PHE A 512 -9.45 33.30 21.34
C PHE A 512 -8.53 34.39 21.92
N LEU A 513 -9.10 35.34 22.66
CA LEU A 513 -8.37 36.45 23.25
C LEU A 513 -8.10 36.20 24.74
N VAL A 514 -6.86 36.38 25.16
CA VAL A 514 -6.52 36.45 26.59
C VAL A 514 -6.41 37.91 27.01
N SER A 515 -7.22 38.33 27.98
CA SER A 515 -7.29 39.72 28.46
C SER A 515 -7.01 39.82 29.96
N LYS A 516 -6.28 40.87 30.38
CA LYS A 516 -6.05 41.18 31.81
C LYS A 516 -7.27 41.80 32.50
N ASN A 517 -8.19 42.35 31.72
CA ASN A 517 -9.44 42.94 32.22
C ASN A 517 -10.62 42.05 31.80
N ASN A 518 -11.73 42.11 32.56
CA ASN A 518 -13.05 41.66 32.10
C ASN A 518 -13.48 42.50 30.89
N ALA A 519 -12.96 42.15 29.72
CA ALA A 519 -13.33 42.73 28.46
C ALA A 519 -14.42 41.85 27.87
N GLU A 520 -15.60 42.41 27.64
CA GLU A 520 -16.56 41.80 26.72
C GLU A 520 -16.06 42.07 25.30
N LEU A 521 -16.25 41.12 24.38
CA LEU A 521 -16.09 41.42 22.96
C LEU A 521 -17.03 42.60 22.65
N PRO A 522 -16.59 43.63 21.89
CA PRO A 522 -17.52 44.64 21.44
C PRO A 522 -18.68 43.92 20.75
N SER A 523 -19.89 44.11 21.28
CA SER A 523 -21.10 43.66 20.59
C SER A 523 -21.15 44.43 19.29
N VAL A 524 -20.69 43.78 18.22
CA VAL A 524 -21.05 44.25 16.89
C VAL A 524 -22.53 43.97 16.78
N THR A 525 -23.34 44.95 17.14
CA THR A 525 -24.65 45.10 16.55
C THR A 525 -24.36 45.23 15.06
N VAL A 526 -24.37 44.11 14.35
CA VAL A 526 -24.66 44.16 12.93
C VAL A 526 -26.08 44.71 12.93
N ASN A 527 -26.20 46.02 12.83
CA ASN A 527 -27.31 46.58 12.09
C ASN A 527 -27.19 45.88 10.75
N LYS A 528 -27.91 44.77 10.58
CA LYS A 528 -28.44 44.49 9.26
C LYS A 528 -29.05 45.84 8.90
N PRO A 529 -28.57 46.55 7.86
CA PRO A 529 -29.41 47.57 7.31
C PRO A 529 -30.75 46.87 7.15
N ASP A 530 -31.81 47.54 7.57
CA ASP A 530 -33.15 47.17 7.18
C ASP A 530 -33.18 47.34 5.66
N ILE A 531 -32.53 46.42 4.94
CA ILE A 531 -32.98 45.98 3.65
C ILE A 531 -34.27 45.27 4.05
N GLN A 532 -35.33 46.08 4.20
CA GLN A 532 -36.57 45.69 3.62
C GLN A 532 -36.18 45.13 2.26
N ASN A 533 -36.17 43.79 2.18
CA ASN A 533 -36.61 43.19 0.96
C ASN A 533 -38.02 43.75 0.80
N GLU A 534 -38.13 44.91 0.15
CA GLU A 534 -39.07 44.98 -0.94
C GLU A 534 -38.75 43.73 -1.75
N ILE A 535 -39.50 42.68 -1.46
CA ILE A 535 -39.91 41.74 -2.47
C ILE A 535 -40.60 42.65 -3.47
N ILE A 536 -39.82 43.24 -4.37
CA ILE A 536 -40.31 43.60 -5.67
C ILE A 536 -40.70 42.24 -6.22
N HIS A 537 -41.95 41.85 -5.96
CA HIS A 537 -42.63 40.90 -6.79
C HIS A 537 -42.53 41.55 -8.16
N ASN A 538 -41.56 41.06 -8.93
CA ASN A 538 -41.40 41.42 -10.31
C ASN A 538 -42.54 40.69 -11.03
N VAL A 539 -43.77 41.15 -10.79
CA VAL A 539 -45.02 40.75 -11.46
C VAL A 539 -44.91 40.99 -12.97
N TRP A 540 -43.89 41.75 -13.39
CA TRP A 540 -43.55 42.00 -14.79
C TRP A 540 -42.57 40.97 -15.40
N ILE A 541 -41.87 40.13 -14.63
CA ILE A 541 -40.97 39.09 -15.21
C ILE A 541 -41.80 37.96 -15.84
N ALA A 542 -42.90 37.55 -15.21
CA ALA A 542 -43.78 36.52 -15.78
C ALA A 542 -44.36 36.91 -17.17
N PRO A 543 -44.91 38.12 -17.39
CA PRO A 543 -45.37 38.52 -18.71
C PRO A 543 -44.21 38.76 -19.69
N ILE A 544 -43.02 39.19 -19.26
CA ILE A 544 -41.86 39.34 -20.16
C ILE A 544 -41.35 37.98 -20.64
N ILE A 545 -41.25 36.98 -19.76
CA ILE A 545 -40.90 35.61 -20.16
C ILE A 545 -41.98 35.03 -21.07
N LEU A 546 -43.27 35.27 -20.77
CA LEU A 546 -44.37 34.84 -21.63
C LEU A 546 -44.31 35.50 -23.03
N ILE A 547 -43.99 36.79 -23.11
CA ILE A 547 -43.79 37.49 -24.39
C ILE A 547 -42.60 36.91 -25.14
N ILE A 548 -41.47 36.62 -24.48
CA ILE A 548 -40.30 36.00 -25.13
C ILE A 548 -40.63 34.60 -25.66
N VAL A 549 -41.36 33.80 -24.88
CA VAL A 549 -41.80 32.45 -25.29
C VAL A 549 -42.79 32.52 -26.46
N ILE A 550 -43.77 33.43 -26.41
CA ILE A 550 -44.73 33.63 -27.50
C ILE A 550 -44.02 34.15 -28.75
N THR A 551 -43.08 35.09 -28.62
CA THR A 551 -42.32 35.63 -29.75
C THR A 551 -41.41 34.56 -30.36
N GLY A 552 -40.75 33.75 -29.52
CA GLY A 552 -39.97 32.59 -29.95
C GLY A 552 -40.82 31.52 -30.64
N PHE A 553 -42.03 31.26 -30.14
CA PHE A 553 -42.96 30.31 -30.75
C PHE A 553 -43.53 30.81 -32.08
N ILE A 554 -43.82 32.13 -32.19
CA ILE A 554 -44.22 32.76 -33.45
C ILE A 554 -43.09 32.73 -34.47
N VAL A 555 -41.84 33.03 -34.08
CA VAL A 555 -40.67 32.93 -34.96
C VAL A 555 -40.41 31.49 -35.41
N TYR A 556 -40.57 30.52 -34.51
CA TYR A 556 -40.48 29.09 -34.82
C TYR A 556 -41.58 28.62 -35.77
N LEU A 557 -42.83 29.05 -35.58
CA LEU A 557 -43.93 28.75 -36.51
C LEU A 557 -43.70 29.42 -37.87
N LYS A 558 -43.19 30.66 -37.90
CA LYS A 558 -42.91 31.38 -39.16
C LYS A 558 -41.75 30.75 -39.94
N SER A 559 -40.72 30.23 -39.27
CA SER A 559 -39.63 29.50 -39.94
C SER A 559 -40.06 28.12 -40.44
N ARG A 560 -41.01 27.46 -39.74
CA ARG A 560 -41.54 26.15 -40.14
C ARG A 560 -42.56 26.23 -41.28
N TYR A 561 -43.29 27.34 -41.43
CA TYR A 561 -44.21 27.58 -42.55
C TYR A 561 -43.58 28.30 -43.75
N GLN A 562 -42.36 28.82 -43.65
CA GLN A 562 -41.58 29.33 -44.79
C GLN A 562 -40.55 28.31 -45.34
N SER A 563 -40.65 27.05 -44.93
CA SER A 563 -39.79 25.97 -45.44
C SER A 563 -40.61 24.76 -45.90
N LYS A 564 -41.38 24.96 -46.98
CA LYS A 564 -41.42 24.15 -48.23
C LYS A 564 -42.78 24.20 -48.92
N PRO A 565 -42.85 24.22 -50.27
CA PRO A 565 -41.82 24.60 -51.26
C PRO A 565 -41.89 26.07 -51.65
#